data_AF-A0A9E1JLA2-F1
#
_entry.id   AF-A0A9E1JLA2-F1
#
_cell.length_a   1.000
_cell.length_b   1.000
_cell.length_c   1.000
_cell.angle_alpha   90.00
_cell.angle_beta   90.00
_cell.angle_gamma   90.00
#
_symmetry.space_group_name_H-M   'P 1'
#
loop_
_entity.id
_entity.type
_entity.pdbx_description
1 polymer ?
#
loop_
_entity_poly.entity_id
_entity_poly.type
_entity_poly.pdbx_seq_one_letter_code
_entity_poly.pdbx_strand_id
1 'polypeptide(L)'
;MHKEINKLINSMDVKQDREDAESKAYSIAKFGENALDLLVQMGDATSEKSMDTVKKKKILRAIILTLLILIKKNNTASFKKIISSKAKNLLFKLASQGYESAKQVIYELGFYDSDIQKEQLLSLPIVDKNIHDKEISLNEALLEINIGKFYTGFKGIQNDNYMIGFDGKHYHRIYKIGKNLFGLRSLKLSKK
;
A
#
# COMPACT_ATOMS: atom_id res chain seq x y z
N MET A 1 -19.77 -19.45 0.55
CA MET A 1 -18.54 -18.66 0.77
C MET A 1 -18.43 -17.42 -0.13
N HIS A 2 -18.01 -17.50 -1.40
CA HIS A 2 -17.80 -16.31 -2.27
C HIS A 2 -19.02 -15.37 -2.33
N LYS A 3 -20.22 -15.93 -2.57
CA LYS A 3 -21.49 -15.16 -2.59
C LYS A 3 -21.83 -14.52 -1.24
N GLU A 4 -21.49 -15.17 -0.13
CA GLU A 4 -21.78 -14.67 1.22
C GLU A 4 -20.82 -13.56 1.63
N ILE A 5 -19.52 -13.72 1.35
CA ILE A 5 -18.52 -12.67 1.58
C ILE A 5 -18.86 -11.45 0.73
N ASN A 6 -19.21 -11.63 -0.55
CA ASN A 6 -19.66 -10.53 -1.41
C ASN A 6 -20.92 -9.83 -0.86
N LYS A 7 -21.90 -10.60 -0.35
CA LYS A 7 -23.09 -10.04 0.27
C LYS A 7 -22.75 -9.20 1.50
N LEU A 8 -21.87 -9.71 2.38
CA LEU A 8 -21.40 -9.00 3.56
C LEU A 8 -20.70 -7.69 3.18
N ILE A 9 -19.75 -7.73 2.24
CA ILE A 9 -19.03 -6.54 1.75
C ILE A 9 -19.99 -5.49 1.18
N ASN A 10 -20.90 -5.91 0.29
CA ASN A 10 -21.84 -4.99 -0.34
C ASN A 10 -22.81 -4.36 0.67
N SER A 11 -23.09 -5.05 1.76
CA SER A 11 -23.94 -4.55 2.83
C SER A 11 -23.23 -3.59 3.80
N MET A 12 -21.89 -3.50 3.80
CA MET A 12 -21.17 -2.60 4.71
C MET A 12 -21.51 -1.13 4.41
N ASP A 13 -21.82 -0.36 5.44
CA ASP A 13 -21.89 1.09 5.31
C ASP A 13 -20.47 1.70 5.35
N VAL A 14 -20.24 2.66 4.46
CA VAL A 14 -18.98 3.41 4.33
C VAL A 14 -19.06 4.79 4.97
N LYS A 15 -20.25 5.27 5.36
CA LYS A 15 -20.43 6.64 5.85
C LYS A 15 -20.33 6.77 7.37
N GLN A 16 -20.93 5.89 8.19
CA GLN A 16 -20.94 6.18 9.64
C GLN A 16 -20.95 4.99 10.60
N ASP A 17 -21.28 3.77 10.20
CA ASP A 17 -21.40 2.67 11.15
C ASP A 17 -20.11 1.83 11.27
N ARG A 18 -19.24 2.18 12.22
CA ARG A 18 -18.01 1.43 12.52
C ARG A 18 -18.33 0.06 13.11
N GLU A 19 -19.35 -0.04 13.94
CA GLU A 19 -19.75 -1.28 14.62
C GLU A 19 -20.34 -2.28 13.63
N ASP A 20 -21.20 -1.83 12.72
CA ASP A 20 -21.73 -2.68 11.63
C ASP A 20 -20.62 -3.23 10.73
N ALA A 21 -19.67 -2.37 10.33
CA ALA A 21 -18.54 -2.78 9.50
C ALA A 21 -17.63 -3.77 10.23
N GLU A 22 -17.36 -3.57 11.52
CA GLU A 22 -16.60 -4.50 12.36
C GLU A 22 -17.33 -5.83 12.53
N SER A 23 -18.64 -5.83 12.79
CA SER A 23 -19.48 -7.04 12.90
C SER A 23 -19.49 -7.87 11.60
N LYS A 24 -19.61 -7.20 10.45
CA LYS A 24 -19.51 -7.83 9.13
C LYS A 24 -18.09 -8.36 8.88
N ALA A 25 -17.06 -7.61 9.24
CA ALA A 25 -15.67 -8.06 9.12
C ALA A 25 -15.37 -9.27 10.02
N TYR A 26 -15.95 -9.33 11.22
CA TYR A 26 -15.91 -10.49 12.10
C TYR A 26 -16.57 -11.71 11.47
N SER A 27 -17.71 -11.51 10.81
CA SER A 27 -18.41 -12.56 10.08
C SER A 27 -17.58 -13.10 8.92
N ILE A 28 -16.88 -12.22 8.19
CA ILE A 28 -15.93 -12.63 7.14
C ILE A 28 -14.73 -13.39 7.75
N ALA A 29 -14.20 -12.93 8.88
CA ALA A 29 -13.05 -13.55 9.54
C ALA A 29 -13.31 -15.00 10.00
N LYS A 30 -14.58 -15.37 10.26
CA LYS A 30 -14.96 -16.76 10.60
C LYS A 30 -14.66 -17.76 9.49
N PHE A 31 -14.53 -17.32 8.24
CA PHE A 31 -14.14 -18.18 7.11
C PHE A 31 -12.62 -18.45 7.04
N GLY A 32 -11.83 -17.87 7.96
CA GLY A 32 -10.39 -18.16 8.10
C GLY A 32 -9.56 -17.76 6.89
N GLU A 33 -8.56 -18.59 6.56
CA GLU A 33 -7.62 -18.34 5.46
C GLU A 33 -8.29 -18.29 4.08
N ASN A 34 -9.42 -18.96 3.88
CA ASN A 34 -10.14 -18.93 2.61
C ASN A 34 -10.75 -17.55 2.33
N ALA A 35 -11.11 -16.79 3.37
CA ALA A 35 -11.51 -15.39 3.19
C ALA A 35 -10.32 -14.51 2.82
N LEU A 36 -9.13 -14.81 3.32
CA LEU A 36 -7.92 -14.03 3.04
C LEU A 36 -7.59 -14.04 1.54
N ASP A 37 -7.60 -15.21 0.90
CA ASP A 37 -7.31 -15.32 -0.54
C ASP A 37 -8.29 -14.51 -1.38
N LEU A 38 -9.58 -14.62 -1.07
CA LEU A 38 -10.62 -13.86 -1.76
C LEU A 38 -10.47 -12.35 -1.54
N LEU A 39 -10.21 -11.92 -0.31
CA LEU A 39 -10.04 -10.51 0.02
C LEU A 39 -8.84 -9.90 -0.71
N VAL A 40 -7.73 -10.64 -0.83
CA VAL A 40 -6.55 -10.18 -1.60
C VAL A 40 -6.90 -10.03 -3.08
N GLN A 41 -7.53 -11.04 -3.69
CA GLN A 41 -7.97 -10.98 -5.09
C GLN A 41 -8.89 -9.78 -5.36
N MET A 42 -9.84 -9.53 -4.47
CA MET A 42 -10.74 -8.37 -4.57
C MET A 42 -9.98 -7.05 -4.40
N GLY A 43 -8.99 -7.02 -3.51
CA GLY A 43 -8.11 -5.88 -3.28
C GLY A 43 -7.31 -5.50 -4.51
N ASP A 44 -6.72 -6.47 -5.19
CA ASP A 44 -5.95 -6.25 -6.41
C ASP A 44 -6.82 -5.71 -7.56
N ALA A 45 -8.06 -6.19 -7.68
CA ALA A 45 -9.04 -5.69 -8.64
C ALA A 45 -9.48 -4.23 -8.37
N THR A 46 -9.28 -3.69 -7.15
CA THR A 46 -9.62 -2.27 -6.86
C THR A 46 -8.74 -1.25 -7.61
N SER A 47 -7.70 -1.73 -8.31
CA SER A 47 -6.87 -0.92 -9.21
C SER A 47 -7.57 -0.53 -10.51
N GLU A 48 -8.65 -1.21 -10.86
CA GLU A 48 -9.37 -0.99 -12.11
C GLU A 48 -9.96 0.42 -12.14
N LYS A 49 -9.59 1.20 -13.18
CA LYS A 49 -10.01 2.60 -13.37
C LYS A 49 -11.54 2.77 -13.44
N SER A 50 -12.28 1.70 -13.77
CA SER A 50 -13.74 1.69 -13.93
C SER A 50 -14.51 1.31 -12.66
N MET A 51 -13.84 0.98 -11.55
CA MET A 51 -14.56 0.53 -10.35
C MET A 51 -15.29 1.68 -9.65
N ASP A 52 -16.57 1.45 -9.32
CA ASP A 52 -17.36 2.39 -8.52
C ASP A 52 -16.66 2.74 -7.19
N THR A 53 -16.66 4.04 -6.86
CA THR A 53 -15.92 4.56 -5.70
C THR A 53 -16.49 4.05 -4.38
N VAL A 54 -17.82 3.91 -4.27
CA VAL A 54 -18.48 3.40 -3.06
C VAL A 54 -18.15 1.92 -2.87
N LYS A 55 -18.25 1.13 -3.94
CA LYS A 55 -17.87 -0.29 -3.95
C LYS A 55 -16.41 -0.49 -3.59
N LYS A 56 -15.50 0.32 -4.14
CA LYS A 56 -14.08 0.31 -3.79
C LYS A 56 -13.88 0.57 -2.29
N LYS A 57 -14.52 1.61 -1.72
CA LYS A 57 -14.43 1.89 -0.28
C LYS A 57 -14.93 0.72 0.58
N LYS A 58 -16.03 0.07 0.19
CA LYS A 58 -16.56 -1.12 0.90
C LYS A 58 -15.57 -2.28 0.89
N ILE A 59 -15.01 -2.60 -0.28
CA ILE A 59 -14.01 -3.67 -0.43
C ILE A 59 -12.79 -3.38 0.45
N LEU A 60 -12.22 -2.18 0.35
CA LEU A 60 -11.04 -1.81 1.13
C LEU A 60 -11.30 -1.83 2.65
N ARG A 61 -12.47 -1.35 3.08
CA ARG A 61 -12.88 -1.40 4.49
C ARG A 61 -13.01 -2.84 4.98
N ALA A 62 -13.60 -3.72 4.19
CA ALA A 62 -13.72 -5.14 4.54
C ALA A 62 -12.36 -5.82 4.65
N ILE A 63 -11.47 -5.60 3.67
CA ILE A 63 -10.10 -6.15 3.67
C ILE A 63 -9.36 -5.74 4.94
N ILE A 64 -9.30 -4.44 5.23
CA ILE A 64 -8.48 -3.94 6.34
C ILE A 64 -9.04 -4.41 7.69
N LEU A 65 -10.35 -4.30 7.91
CA LEU A 65 -10.97 -4.72 9.18
C LEU A 65 -10.85 -6.23 9.39
N THR A 66 -11.10 -7.04 8.36
CA THR A 66 -10.99 -8.50 8.47
C THR A 66 -9.54 -8.91 8.74
N LEU A 67 -8.57 -8.33 8.06
CA LEU A 67 -7.15 -8.60 8.32
C LEU A 67 -6.75 -8.25 9.75
N LEU A 68 -7.18 -7.09 10.25
CA LEU A 68 -6.91 -6.66 11.62
C LEU A 68 -7.52 -7.62 12.65
N ILE A 69 -8.75 -8.08 12.42
CA ILE A 69 -9.42 -9.07 13.27
C ILE A 69 -8.68 -10.42 13.24
N LEU A 70 -8.28 -10.88 12.06
CA LEU A 70 -7.57 -12.14 11.90
C LEU A 70 -6.22 -12.12 12.66
N ILE A 71 -5.43 -11.04 12.53
CA ILE A 71 -4.15 -10.92 13.24
C ILE A 71 -4.36 -10.87 14.76
N LYS A 72 -5.33 -10.08 15.24
CA LYS A 72 -5.59 -9.97 16.68
C LYS A 72 -6.09 -11.27 17.30
N LYS A 73 -6.91 -12.03 16.59
CA LYS A 73 -7.42 -13.33 17.07
C LYS A 73 -6.36 -14.43 17.05
N ASN A 74 -5.49 -14.43 16.05
CA ASN A 74 -4.49 -15.46 15.83
C ASN A 74 -3.08 -14.84 15.87
N ASN A 75 -2.68 -14.33 17.03
CA ASN A 75 -1.39 -13.67 17.23
C ASN A 75 -0.22 -14.68 17.35
N THR A 76 -0.14 -15.63 16.43
CA THR A 76 0.96 -16.61 16.34
C THR A 76 1.91 -16.23 15.20
N ALA A 77 3.19 -16.57 15.35
CA ALA A 77 4.18 -16.32 14.31
C ALA A 77 3.84 -17.04 12.98
N SER A 78 3.28 -18.25 13.05
CA SER A 78 2.85 -19.02 11.87
C SER A 78 1.74 -18.31 11.11
N PHE A 79 0.75 -17.76 11.81
CA PHE A 79 -0.38 -17.07 11.18
C PHE A 79 0.01 -15.71 10.61
N LYS A 80 0.86 -14.95 11.32
CA LYS A 80 1.47 -13.73 10.77
C LYS A 80 2.26 -14.00 9.48
N LYS A 81 2.95 -15.15 9.40
CA LYS A 81 3.65 -15.56 8.18
C LYS A 81 2.69 -15.83 7.01
N ILE A 82 1.54 -16.46 7.26
CA ILE A 82 0.51 -16.70 6.25
C ILE A 82 -0.06 -15.38 5.72
N ILE A 83 -0.43 -14.45 6.62
CA ILE A 83 -0.93 -13.13 6.22
C ILE A 83 0.14 -12.36 5.45
N SER A 84 1.38 -12.38 5.94
CA SER A 84 2.50 -11.72 5.26
C SER A 84 2.76 -12.31 3.87
N SER A 85 2.59 -13.62 3.69
CA SER A 85 2.76 -14.26 2.38
C SER A 85 1.67 -13.86 1.39
N LYS A 86 0.44 -13.64 1.86
CA LYS A 86 -0.74 -13.45 0.99
C LYS A 86 -1.12 -11.99 0.80
N ALA A 87 -1.07 -11.18 1.85
CA ALA A 87 -1.62 -9.82 1.86
C ALA A 87 -0.58 -8.70 1.99
N LYS A 88 0.72 -9.00 2.19
CA LYS A 88 1.77 -7.98 2.43
C LYS A 88 1.81 -6.91 1.34
N ASN A 89 1.84 -7.30 0.07
CA ASN A 89 1.95 -6.36 -1.05
C ASN A 89 0.72 -5.44 -1.13
N LEU A 90 -0.48 -6.01 -0.95
CA LEU A 90 -1.72 -5.24 -0.91
C LEU A 90 -1.72 -4.25 0.26
N LEU A 91 -1.30 -4.68 1.44
CA LEU A 91 -1.22 -3.81 2.62
C LEU A 91 -0.23 -2.67 2.41
N PHE A 92 0.96 -2.92 1.84
CA PHE A 92 1.93 -1.87 1.55
C PHE A 92 1.42 -0.86 0.53
N LYS A 93 0.70 -1.34 -0.50
CA LYS A 93 0.04 -0.48 -1.49
C LYS A 93 -1.07 0.38 -0.85
N LEU A 94 -1.84 -0.17 0.09
CA LEU A 94 -2.87 0.61 0.79
C LEU A 94 -2.24 1.63 1.75
N ALA A 95 -1.21 1.23 2.51
CA ALA A 95 -0.48 2.17 3.36
C ALA A 95 0.13 3.33 2.53
N SER A 96 0.66 3.05 1.33
CA SER A 96 1.20 4.09 0.43
C SER A 96 0.15 5.08 -0.07
N GLN A 97 -1.12 4.68 -0.10
CA GLN A 97 -2.25 5.51 -0.50
C GLN A 97 -2.84 6.32 0.67
N GLY A 98 -2.23 6.24 1.87
CA GLY A 98 -2.67 6.97 3.06
C GLY A 98 -3.72 6.25 3.90
N TYR A 99 -3.95 4.94 3.68
CA TYR A 99 -4.83 4.16 4.54
C TYR A 99 -4.10 3.79 5.85
N GLU A 100 -4.19 4.64 6.87
CA GLU A 100 -3.53 4.45 8.18
C GLU A 100 -3.88 3.12 8.86
N SER A 101 -5.10 2.63 8.65
CA SER A 101 -5.51 1.32 9.17
C SER A 101 -4.75 0.15 8.51
N ALA A 102 -4.32 0.27 7.25
CA ALA A 102 -3.43 -0.71 6.62
C ALA A 102 -2.01 -0.64 7.22
N LYS A 103 -1.52 0.58 7.51
CA LYS A 103 -0.25 0.79 8.21
C LYS A 103 -0.24 0.16 9.60
N GLN A 104 -1.33 0.30 10.36
CA GLN A 104 -1.49 -0.39 11.63
C GLN A 104 -1.40 -1.91 11.49
N VAL A 105 -2.09 -2.50 10.49
CA VAL A 105 -2.03 -3.95 10.22
C VAL A 105 -0.59 -4.40 9.90
N ILE A 106 0.15 -3.61 9.13
CA ILE A 106 1.56 -3.89 8.80
C ILE A 106 2.44 -3.89 10.05
N TYR A 107 2.21 -2.95 10.97
CA TYR A 107 2.96 -2.86 12.23
C TYR A 107 2.69 -4.06 13.15
N GLU A 108 1.43 -4.52 13.20
CA GLU A 108 1.06 -5.74 13.92
C GLU A 108 1.72 -7.00 13.34
N LEU A 109 2.09 -6.98 12.05
CA LEU A 109 2.88 -8.03 11.39
C LEU A 109 4.39 -7.92 11.67
N GLY A 110 4.85 -6.87 12.35
CA GLY A 110 6.26 -6.66 12.72
C GLY A 110 7.09 -5.92 11.67
N PHE A 111 6.45 -5.25 10.71
CA PHE A 111 7.12 -4.40 9.74
C PHE A 111 7.04 -2.93 10.18
N TYR A 112 7.98 -2.12 9.73
CA TYR A 112 8.07 -0.69 10.07
C TYR A 112 7.99 0.20 8.83
N ASP A 113 7.96 1.52 9.04
CA ASP A 113 7.94 2.52 7.95
C ASP A 113 9.06 2.31 6.92
N SER A 114 10.25 1.87 7.36
CA SER A 114 11.36 1.54 6.47
C SER A 114 11.06 0.36 5.55
N ASP A 115 10.35 -0.67 6.04
CA ASP A 115 9.97 -1.83 5.24
C ASP A 115 8.91 -1.46 4.21
N ILE A 116 7.94 -0.63 4.62
CA ILE A 116 6.91 -0.09 3.75
C ILE A 116 7.56 0.66 2.58
N GLN A 117 8.48 1.58 2.87
CA GLN A 117 9.18 2.38 1.84
C GLN A 117 10.06 1.51 0.93
N LYS A 118 10.76 0.52 1.51
CA LYS A 118 11.57 -0.42 0.75
C LYS A 118 10.74 -1.20 -0.27
N GLU A 119 9.60 -1.75 0.17
CA GLU A 119 8.73 -2.57 -0.66
C GLU A 119 7.99 -1.73 -1.71
N GLN A 120 7.63 -0.50 -1.36
CA GLN A 120 7.13 0.50 -2.30
C GLN A 120 8.11 0.77 -3.44
N LEU A 121 9.39 1.06 -3.13
CA LEU A 121 10.42 1.26 -4.14
C LEU A 121 10.60 0.01 -5.01
N LEU A 122 10.65 -1.17 -4.39
CA LEU A 122 10.79 -2.43 -5.12
C LEU A 122 9.60 -2.73 -6.05
N SER A 123 8.41 -2.19 -5.76
CA SER A 123 7.20 -2.38 -6.56
C SER A 123 7.08 -1.44 -7.77
N LEU A 124 7.92 -0.40 -7.87
CA LEU A 124 7.87 0.55 -8.99
C LEU A 124 8.10 -0.17 -10.33
N PRO A 125 7.37 0.20 -11.40
CA PRO A 125 7.66 -0.27 -12.74
C PRO A 125 9.10 0.04 -13.16
N ILE A 126 9.72 -0.88 -13.89
CA ILE A 126 11.02 -0.63 -14.51
C ILE A 126 10.80 0.35 -15.65
N VAL A 127 11.53 1.46 -15.62
CA VAL A 127 11.54 2.47 -16.67
C VAL A 127 12.83 2.30 -17.47
N ASP A 128 12.71 2.26 -18.80
CA ASP A 128 13.87 2.25 -19.69
C ASP A 128 14.74 3.49 -19.44
N LYS A 129 16.07 3.26 -19.39
CA LYS A 129 17.03 4.20 -18.80
C LYS A 129 16.94 5.60 -19.39
N ASN A 130 16.91 6.56 -18.48
CA ASN A 130 17.24 7.95 -18.77
C ASN A 130 18.75 8.16 -18.58
N ILE A 131 19.47 8.47 -19.65
CA ILE A 131 20.94 8.58 -19.67
C ILE A 131 21.54 9.68 -18.77
N HIS A 132 20.74 10.62 -18.27
CA HIS A 132 21.20 11.74 -17.46
C HIS A 132 20.88 11.60 -15.96
N ASP A 133 20.19 10.52 -15.58
CA ASP A 133 19.77 10.35 -14.20
C ASP A 133 20.88 9.67 -13.39
N LYS A 134 20.99 10.08 -12.12
CA LYS A 134 21.98 9.49 -11.22
C LYS A 134 21.52 8.09 -10.83
N GLU A 135 22.29 7.08 -11.20
CA GLU A 135 22.06 5.71 -10.74
C GLU A 135 22.39 5.61 -9.24
N ILE A 136 21.45 5.07 -8.46
CA ILE A 136 21.56 4.89 -7.02
C ILE A 136 21.07 3.50 -6.62
N SER A 137 21.64 2.95 -5.56
CA SER A 137 21.20 1.71 -4.93
C SER A 137 19.90 1.91 -4.15
N LEU A 138 19.25 0.81 -3.75
CA LEU A 138 18.07 0.85 -2.88
C LEU A 138 18.32 1.57 -1.55
N ASN A 139 19.50 1.37 -0.96
CA ASN A 139 19.85 2.00 0.32
C ASN A 139 20.01 3.52 0.16
N GLU A 140 20.67 3.94 -0.91
CA GLU A 140 20.77 5.37 -1.26
C GLU A 140 19.39 5.97 -1.52
N ALA A 141 18.51 5.26 -2.23
CA ALA A 141 17.14 5.71 -2.46
C ALA A 141 16.36 5.94 -1.15
N LEU A 142 16.50 5.04 -0.17
CA LEU A 142 15.90 5.21 1.16
C LEU A 142 16.51 6.38 1.93
N LEU A 143 17.81 6.63 1.79
CA LEU A 143 18.46 7.81 2.37
C LEU A 143 17.93 9.11 1.77
N GLU A 144 17.78 9.17 0.45
CA GLU A 144 17.21 10.34 -0.26
C GLU A 144 15.78 10.62 0.18
N ILE A 145 14.94 9.58 0.38
CA ILE A 145 13.59 9.75 0.93
C ILE A 145 13.62 10.31 2.35
N ASN A 146 14.55 9.85 3.20
CA ASN A 146 14.69 10.36 4.56
C ASN A 146 15.13 11.83 4.58
N ILE A 147 16.07 12.22 3.73
CA ILE A 147 16.47 13.62 3.54
C ILE A 147 15.28 14.44 3.04
N GLY A 148 14.50 13.87 2.13
CA GLY A 148 13.28 14.45 1.58
C GLY A 148 12.21 14.80 2.60
N LYS A 149 12.28 14.34 3.86
CA LYS A 149 11.34 14.74 4.91
C LYS A 149 11.30 16.26 5.11
N PHE A 150 12.43 16.94 4.89
CA PHE A 150 12.53 18.40 5.00
C PHE A 150 12.06 19.15 3.75
N TYR A 151 11.76 18.44 2.66
CA TYR A 151 11.26 19.06 1.43
C TYR A 151 9.78 19.41 1.55
N THR A 152 9.33 20.35 0.73
CA THR A 152 7.93 20.76 0.63
C THR A 152 7.25 20.06 -0.56
N GLY A 153 5.96 20.29 -0.77
CA GLY A 153 5.23 19.73 -1.91
C GLY A 153 4.77 18.27 -1.74
N PHE A 154 4.21 17.72 -2.81
CA PHE A 154 3.68 16.35 -2.84
C PHE A 154 4.79 15.32 -2.68
N LYS A 155 4.56 14.29 -1.87
CA LYS A 155 5.48 13.17 -1.65
C LYS A 155 4.72 11.85 -1.73
N GLY A 156 5.37 10.80 -2.19
CA GLY A 156 4.83 9.45 -2.22
C GLY A 156 4.84 8.80 -3.60
N ILE A 157 4.22 7.62 -3.68
CA ILE A 157 4.19 6.80 -4.89
C ILE A 157 3.33 7.45 -5.98
N GLN A 158 3.88 7.46 -7.19
CA GLN A 158 3.20 7.70 -8.46
C GLN A 158 3.34 6.44 -9.33
N ASN A 159 2.73 6.46 -10.52
CA ASN A 159 2.65 5.26 -11.37
C ASN A 159 4.01 4.64 -11.70
N ASP A 160 5.04 5.45 -11.92
CA ASP A 160 6.37 5.04 -12.38
C ASP A 160 7.51 5.52 -11.48
N ASN A 161 7.20 6.30 -10.44
CA ASN A 161 8.21 6.93 -9.60
C ASN A 161 7.73 7.13 -8.16
N TYR A 162 8.66 7.39 -7.26
CA TYR A 162 8.44 7.89 -5.91
C TYR A 162 8.85 9.37 -5.87
N MET A 163 7.90 10.25 -5.58
CA MET A 163 8.16 11.68 -5.40
C MET A 163 8.73 11.92 -3.99
N ILE A 164 9.95 12.45 -3.91
CA ILE A 164 10.62 12.79 -2.65
C ILE A 164 10.13 14.16 -2.12
N GLY A 165 9.93 15.12 -3.03
CA GLY A 165 9.45 16.46 -2.72
C GLY A 165 10.24 17.57 -3.40
N PHE A 166 9.99 18.81 -2.97
CA PHE A 166 10.56 20.05 -3.50
C PHE A 166 11.50 20.73 -2.48
N ASP A 167 12.75 20.95 -2.86
CA ASP A 167 13.79 21.57 -2.02
C ASP A 167 13.80 23.11 -2.07
N GLY A 168 12.85 23.73 -2.77
CA GLY A 168 12.84 25.17 -3.06
C GLY A 168 13.35 25.55 -4.45
N LYS A 169 14.03 24.62 -5.16
CA LYS A 169 14.57 24.83 -6.51
C LYS A 169 14.24 23.68 -7.47
N HIS A 170 14.25 22.45 -6.99
CA HIS A 170 14.06 21.23 -7.78
C HIS A 170 13.06 20.29 -7.13
N TYR A 171 12.29 19.60 -7.98
CA TYR A 171 11.54 18.42 -7.59
C TYR A 171 12.43 17.18 -7.68
N HIS A 172 12.46 16.40 -6.62
CA HIS A 172 13.25 15.18 -6.53
C HIS A 172 12.35 13.96 -6.63
N ARG A 173 12.73 13.00 -7.48
CA ARG A 173 11.99 11.75 -7.65
C ARG A 173 12.94 10.58 -7.89
N ILE A 174 12.51 9.40 -7.46
CA ILE A 174 13.20 8.12 -7.63
C ILE A 174 12.35 7.22 -8.52
N TYR A 175 12.96 6.48 -9.43
CA TYR A 175 12.24 5.48 -10.24
C TYR A 175 13.11 4.24 -10.44
N LYS A 176 12.50 3.09 -10.73
CA LYS A 176 13.23 1.82 -10.84
C LYS A 176 13.76 1.65 -12.28
N ILE A 177 15.04 1.32 -12.42
CA ILE A 177 15.70 1.10 -13.72
C ILE A 177 16.31 -0.29 -13.87
N GLY A 178 16.31 -1.07 -12.79
CA GLY A 178 16.78 -2.45 -12.77
C GLY A 178 16.26 -3.18 -11.54
N LYS A 179 16.71 -4.42 -11.34
CA LYS A 179 16.21 -5.27 -10.23
C LYS A 179 16.35 -4.59 -8.86
N ASN A 180 17.54 -4.05 -8.58
CA ASN A 180 17.90 -3.35 -7.34
C ASN A 180 18.58 -1.99 -7.61
N LEU A 181 18.32 -1.41 -8.79
CA LEU A 181 18.94 -0.18 -9.24
C LEU A 181 17.85 0.85 -9.53
N PHE A 182 18.09 2.07 -9.08
CA PHE A 182 17.14 3.18 -9.15
C PHE A 182 17.80 4.39 -9.81
N GLY A 183 17.01 5.18 -10.53
CA GLY A 183 17.43 6.48 -11.01
C GLY A 183 16.90 7.57 -10.08
N LEU A 184 17.77 8.50 -9.70
CA LEU A 184 17.41 9.74 -9.01
C LEU A 184 17.46 10.90 -9.99
N ARG A 185 16.37 11.68 -10.03
CA ARG A 185 16.27 12.88 -10.86
C ARG A 185 15.87 14.09 -10.03
N SER A 186 16.57 15.19 -10.26
CA SER A 186 16.20 16.54 -9.79
C SER A 186 15.74 17.38 -10.98
N LEU A 187 14.45 17.72 -11.02
CA LEU A 187 13.83 18.51 -12.07
C LEU A 187 13.73 19.97 -11.65
N LYS A 188 14.37 20.87 -12.39
CA LYS A 188 14.25 22.32 -12.17
C LYS A 188 12.86 22.78 -12.62
N LEU A 189 12.23 23.65 -11.83
CA LEU A 189 11.02 24.33 -12.28
C LEU A 189 11.35 25.16 -13.53
N SER A 190 10.68 24.89 -14.65
CA SER A 190 10.66 25.86 -15.75
C SER A 190 9.98 27.11 -15.21
N LYS A 191 10.71 28.24 -15.15
CA LYS A 191 10.06 29.53 -14.94
C LYS A 191 9.04 29.70 -16.06
N LYS A 192 7.76 29.71 -15.72
CA LYS A 192 6.73 30.26 -16.62
C LYS A 192 6.97 31.76 -16.76
#